data_AF-A0A4U3AIU7-F1
#
_entry.id   AF-A0A4U3AIU7-F1
#
_cell.length_a   1.000
_cell.length_b   1.000
_cell.length_c   1.000
_cell.angle_alpha   90.00
_cell.angle_beta   90.00
_cell.angle_gamma   90.00
#
_symmetry.space_group_name_H-M   'P 1'
#
loop_
_entity.id
_entity.type
_entity.pdbx_description
1 polymer ?
#
loop_
_entity_poly.entity_id
_entity_poly.type
_entity_poly.pdbx_seq_one_letter_code
_entity_poly.pdbx_strand_id
1 'polypeptide(L)'
;TIANGGYRMQPQIVQEIREQSIKEEEVGKVIRSIEPVVLNRIDMKTEHIDRIKEGFRWVFQEGDGTGVKYFKNAPYKPAGKTGTAQTVYGGDDPIGRNAKGERMECYNLTLVGYAP
;
A
#
# COMPACT_ATOMS: atom_id res chain seq x y z
N THR A 1 -4.49 -7.18 3.36
CA THR A 1 -5.04 -8.45 2.81
C THR A 1 -3.96 -9.43 2.41
N ILE A 2 -3.17 -9.20 1.35
CA ILE A 2 -2.16 -10.18 0.89
C ILE A 2 -1.08 -10.44 1.94
N ALA A 3 -0.49 -9.38 2.52
CA ALA A 3 0.47 -9.50 3.62
C ALA A 3 -0.09 -10.36 4.77
N ASN A 4 -1.37 -10.15 5.10
CA ASN A 4 -2.09 -10.83 6.18
C ASN A 4 -2.74 -12.15 5.75
N GLY A 5 -2.10 -12.91 4.85
CA GLY A 5 -2.54 -14.27 4.50
C GLY A 5 -3.94 -14.37 3.86
N GLY A 6 -4.42 -13.28 3.26
CA GLY A 6 -5.73 -13.21 2.62
C GLY A 6 -6.86 -12.63 3.49
N TYR A 7 -6.57 -12.28 4.75
CA TYR A 7 -7.55 -11.63 5.64
C TYR A 7 -7.59 -10.13 5.37
N ARG A 8 -8.77 -9.62 5.02
CA ARG A 8 -9.05 -8.19 4.87
C ARG A 8 -9.47 -7.64 6.22
N MET A 9 -8.64 -6.76 6.77
CA MET A 9 -8.88 -6.08 8.04
C MET A 9 -9.62 -4.77 7.78
N GLN A 10 -10.47 -4.36 8.72
CA GLN A 10 -11.01 -3.01 8.76
C GLN A 10 -9.90 -2.04 9.19
N PRO A 11 -9.58 -1.00 8.41
CA PRO A 11 -8.66 0.03 8.85
C PRO A 11 -9.24 0.79 10.05
N GLN A 12 -8.44 0.99 11.09
CA GLN A 12 -8.80 1.76 12.26
C GLN A 12 -7.64 2.66 12.67
N ILE A 13 -7.96 3.85 13.17
CA ILE A 13 -6.97 4.82 13.67
C ILE A 13 -6.87 4.75 15.20
N VAL A 14 -7.98 4.49 15.89
CA VAL A 14 -8.04 4.47 17.36
C VAL A 14 -7.64 3.09 17.87
N GLN A 15 -6.69 3.05 18.80
CA GLN A 15 -6.27 1.83 19.49
C GLN A 15 -7.04 1.62 20.79
N GLU A 16 -7.18 2.67 21.59
CA GLU A 16 -7.80 2.59 22.92
C GLU A 16 -8.37 3.94 23.34
N ILE A 17 -9.38 3.89 24.21
CA ILE A 17 -9.98 5.03 24.87
C ILE A 17 -9.60 4.94 26.35
N ARG A 18 -9.08 6.04 26.89
CA ARG A 18 -8.55 6.11 28.26
C ARG A 18 -9.28 7.15 29.09
N GLU A 19 -9.26 6.97 30.41
CA GLU A 19 -9.76 7.95 31.37
C GLU A 19 -8.92 9.22 31.32
N GLN A 20 -9.50 10.34 31.75
CA GLN A 20 -8.72 11.54 32.02
C GLN A 20 -7.79 11.27 33.20
N SER A 21 -6.52 11.64 33.06
CA SER A 21 -5.58 11.60 34.16
C SER A 21 -5.69 12.87 35.00
N ILE A 22 -5.53 12.73 36.32
CA ILE A 22 -5.51 13.84 37.27
C ILE A 22 -4.16 14.58 37.23
N LYS A 23 -3.10 13.93 36.73
CA LYS A 23 -1.78 14.52 36.52
C LYS A 23 -1.48 14.59 35.03
N GLU A 24 -1.01 15.75 34.57
CA GLU A 24 -0.77 16.03 33.13
C GLU A 24 0.19 15.04 32.46
N GLU A 25 1.13 14.46 33.21
CA GLU A 25 2.16 13.55 32.69
C GLU A 25 1.78 12.06 32.76
N GLU A 26 0.69 11.71 33.44
CA GLU A 26 0.25 10.32 33.57
C GLU A 26 -0.77 9.98 32.48
N VAL A 27 -0.60 8.82 31.84
CA VAL A 27 -1.60 8.31 30.91
C VAL A 27 -2.69 7.59 31.70
N GLY A 28 -3.94 8.03 31.55
CA GLY A 28 -5.08 7.46 32.27
C GLY A 28 -5.31 5.98 31.99
N LYS A 29 -6.10 5.32 32.85
CA LYS A 29 -6.43 3.90 32.71
C LYS A 29 -7.21 3.65 31.43
N VAL A 30 -7.03 2.47 30.84
CA VAL A 30 -7.76 2.06 29.64
C VAL A 30 -9.22 1.79 30.00
N ILE A 31 -10.13 2.55 29.41
CA ILE A 31 -11.58 2.32 29.48
C ILE A 31 -11.96 1.24 28.48
N ARG A 32 -11.42 1.33 27.26
CA ARG A 32 -11.78 0.44 26.15
C ARG A 32 -10.61 0.25 25.19
N SER A 33 -10.18 -0.99 25.00
CA SER A 33 -9.36 -1.39 23.85
C SER A 33 -10.26 -1.60 22.62
N ILE A 34 -9.79 -1.19 21.45
CA ILE A 34 -10.48 -1.40 20.17
C ILE A 34 -9.71 -2.46 19.38
N GLU A 35 -10.22 -3.69 19.42
CA GLU A 35 -9.59 -4.82 18.77
C GLU A 35 -9.75 -4.78 17.24
N PRO A 36 -8.74 -5.25 16.47
CA PRO A 36 -8.83 -5.31 15.02
C PRO A 36 -10.00 -6.18 14.53
N VAL A 37 -10.76 -5.67 13.57
CA VAL A 37 -11.91 -6.38 12.99
C VAL A 37 -11.52 -7.02 11.65
N VAL A 38 -11.73 -8.33 11.53
CA VAL A 38 -11.64 -9.05 10.25
C VAL A 38 -12.95 -8.87 9.49
N LEU A 39 -12.90 -8.28 8.29
CA LEU A 39 -14.09 -8.10 7.45
C LEU A 39 -14.44 -9.40 6.70
N ASN A 40 -13.42 -10.03 6.09
CA ASN A 40 -13.54 -11.29 5.37
C ASN A 40 -12.16 -11.86 5.03
N ARG A 41 -12.14 -13.11 4.56
CA ARG A 41 -10.97 -13.72 3.88
C ARG A 41 -11.27 -13.83 2.39
N ILE A 42 -10.25 -13.67 1.54
CA ILE A 42 -10.38 -13.95 0.12
C ILE A 42 -10.56 -15.47 -0.10
N ASP A 43 -11.42 -15.84 -1.05
CA ASP A 43 -11.61 -17.24 -1.44
C ASP A 43 -10.47 -17.68 -2.37
N MET A 44 -9.39 -18.13 -1.76
CA MET A 44 -8.17 -18.54 -2.44
C MET A 44 -7.41 -19.55 -1.58
N LYS A 45 -6.83 -20.56 -2.24
CA LYS A 45 -5.89 -21.49 -1.61
C LYS A 45 -4.67 -20.75 -1.10
N THR A 46 -4.17 -21.16 0.07
CA THR A 46 -2.98 -20.55 0.69
C THR A 46 -1.77 -20.55 -0.24
N GLU A 47 -1.56 -21.64 -0.98
CA GLU A 47 -0.50 -21.78 -1.99
C GLU A 47 -0.50 -20.66 -3.04
N HIS A 48 -1.68 -20.21 -3.48
CA HIS A 48 -1.78 -19.12 -4.45
C HIS A 48 -1.48 -17.76 -3.80
N ILE A 49 -1.87 -17.56 -2.54
CA ILE A 49 -1.53 -16.36 -1.79
C ILE A 49 -0.01 -16.28 -1.61
N ASP A 50 0.63 -17.39 -1.25
CA ASP A 50 2.08 -17.44 -1.08
C ASP A 50 2.80 -17.24 -2.42
N ARG A 51 2.26 -17.77 -3.51
CA ARG A 51 2.77 -17.49 -4.86
C ARG A 51 2.69 -16.00 -5.21
N ILE A 52 1.63 -15.30 -4.82
CA ILE A 52 1.48 -13.85 -5.03
C ILE A 52 2.50 -13.09 -4.17
N LYS A 53 2.68 -13.46 -2.90
CA LYS A 53 3.69 -12.85 -2.01
C LYS A 53 5.10 -13.00 -2.59
N GLU A 54 5.39 -14.17 -3.15
CA GLU A 54 6.67 -14.44 -3.80
C GLU A 54 6.88 -13.57 -5.03
N GLY A 55 5.87 -13.44 -5.88
CA GLY A 55 5.90 -12.53 -7.02
C GLY A 55 6.13 -11.06 -6.59
N PHE A 56 5.51 -10.62 -5.50
CA PHE A 56 5.73 -9.28 -4.94
C PHE A 56 7.15 -9.09 -4.42
N ARG A 57 7.79 -10.12 -3.86
CA ARG A 57 9.22 -10.06 -3.50
C ARG A 57 10.07 -9.88 -4.75
N TRP A 58 9.82 -10.68 -5.79
CA TRP A 58 10.61 -10.64 -7.03
C TRP A 58 10.55 -9.26 -7.69
N VAL A 59 9.38 -8.62 -7.70
CA VAL A 59 9.23 -7.27 -8.28
C VAL A 59 10.14 -6.23 -7.62
N PHE A 60 10.44 -6.36 -6.32
CA PHE A 60 11.27 -5.39 -5.59
C PHE A 60 12.71 -5.83 -5.38
N GLN A 61 13.03 -7.13 -5.49
CA GLN A 61 14.33 -7.65 -5.05
C GLN A 61 15.08 -8.45 -6.11
N GLU A 62 14.40 -9.05 -7.09
CA GLU A 62 15.01 -10.04 -7.99
C GLU A 62 15.00 -9.61 -9.46
N GLY A 63 16.03 -10.02 -10.19
CA GLY A 63 16.08 -9.93 -11.65
C GLY A 63 15.78 -8.54 -12.22
N ASP A 64 14.83 -8.50 -13.15
CA ASP A 64 14.32 -7.33 -13.87
C ASP A 64 13.05 -6.73 -13.24
N GLY A 65 12.76 -7.08 -11.98
CA GLY A 65 11.63 -6.54 -11.24
C GLY A 65 11.58 -5.01 -11.29
N THR A 66 10.41 -4.45 -11.56
CA THR A 66 10.23 -3.02 -11.82
C THR A 66 10.59 -2.11 -10.64
N GLY A 67 10.65 -2.63 -9.42
CA GLY A 67 11.07 -1.91 -8.22
C GLY A 67 12.52 -2.19 -7.78
N VAL A 68 13.22 -3.12 -8.43
CA VAL A 68 14.55 -3.61 -8.00
C VAL A 68 15.56 -2.48 -7.82
N LYS A 69 15.61 -1.54 -8.78
CA LYS A 69 16.53 -0.39 -8.72
C LYS A 69 16.40 0.41 -7.42
N TYR A 70 15.21 0.44 -6.83
CA TYR A 70 14.91 1.22 -5.63
C TYR A 70 15.04 0.40 -4.34
N PHE A 71 14.71 -0.89 -4.37
CA PHE A 71 14.53 -1.68 -3.15
C PHE A 71 15.55 -2.80 -2.94
N LYS A 72 16.38 -3.16 -3.94
CA LYS A 72 17.33 -4.29 -3.85
C LYS A 72 18.30 -4.20 -2.67
N ASN A 73 18.74 -3.00 -2.33
CA ASN A 73 19.73 -2.76 -1.27
C ASN A 73 19.11 -2.13 -0.01
N ALA A 74 17.78 -2.21 0.14
CA ALA A 74 17.12 -1.73 1.35
C ALA A 74 17.59 -2.56 2.57
N PRO A 75 17.71 -1.95 3.77
CA PRO A 75 18.07 -2.69 4.99
C PRO A 75 16.94 -3.62 5.48
N TYR A 76 15.78 -3.52 4.86
CA TYR A 76 14.58 -4.33 5.08
C TYR A 76 14.27 -5.16 3.82
N LYS A 77 13.32 -6.09 3.91
CA LYS A 77 12.93 -7.02 2.83
C LYS A 77 11.52 -6.72 2.33
N PRO A 78 11.32 -5.67 1.52
CA PRO A 78 10.00 -5.29 1.07
C PRO A 78 9.50 -6.19 -0.07
N ALA A 79 8.19 -6.35 -0.12
CA ALA A 79 7.48 -7.00 -1.22
C ALA A 79 6.35 -6.07 -1.68
N GLY A 80 6.17 -5.93 -2.99
CA GLY A 80 5.10 -5.11 -3.51
C GLY A 80 4.98 -5.13 -5.02
N LYS A 81 4.25 -4.15 -5.54
CA LYS A 81 3.98 -4.03 -6.96
C LYS A 81 3.95 -2.56 -7.39
N THR A 82 4.54 -2.30 -8.54
CA THR A 82 4.44 -1.00 -9.23
C THR A 82 3.26 -1.01 -10.21
N GLY A 83 2.68 0.17 -10.46
CA GLY A 83 1.68 0.39 -11.49
C GLY A 83 1.95 1.69 -12.25
N THR A 84 1.68 1.66 -13.56
CA THR A 84 1.78 2.82 -14.45
C THR A 84 0.49 2.90 -15.23
N ALA A 85 -0.22 4.02 -15.13
CA ALA A 85 -1.40 4.29 -15.94
C ALA A 85 -1.14 5.53 -16.79
N GLN A 86 -1.25 5.37 -18.11
CA GLN A 86 -1.10 6.46 -19.07
C GLN A 86 -2.38 7.27 -19.17
N THR A 87 -2.23 8.59 -19.28
CA THR A 87 -3.32 9.54 -19.47
C THR A 87 -2.85 10.73 -20.32
N VAL A 88 -3.75 11.66 -20.62
CA VAL A 88 -3.44 12.91 -21.30
C VAL A 88 -3.86 14.08 -20.42
N TYR A 89 -3.00 15.10 -20.32
CA TYR A 89 -3.32 16.33 -19.60
C TYR A 89 -4.48 17.05 -20.29
N GLY A 90 -5.45 17.57 -19.53
CA GLY A 90 -6.56 18.35 -20.07
C GLY A 90 -7.57 17.58 -20.95
N GLY A 91 -7.37 16.29 -21.21
CA GLY A 91 -8.26 15.51 -22.07
C GLY A 91 -8.25 16.02 -23.52
N ASP A 92 -9.39 16.52 -23.98
CA ASP A 92 -9.56 17.15 -25.29
C ASP A 92 -9.40 18.68 -25.28
N ASP A 93 -9.31 19.28 -24.09
CA ASP A 93 -9.18 20.73 -23.91
C ASP A 93 -7.86 21.25 -24.54
N PRO A 94 -7.88 22.42 -25.21
CA PRO A 94 -6.68 23.06 -25.73
C PRO A 94 -5.55 23.23 -24.71
N ILE A 95 -5.84 23.39 -23.41
CA ILE A 95 -4.84 23.45 -22.34
C ILE A 95 -3.97 22.18 -22.27
N GLY A 96 -4.49 21.07 -22.78
CA GLY A 96 -3.85 19.76 -22.87
C GLY A 96 -2.90 19.59 -24.05
N ARG A 97 -2.70 20.63 -24.87
CA ARG A 97 -1.91 20.54 -26.11
C ARG A 97 -0.58 21.26 -26.00
N ASN A 98 0.46 20.63 -26.53
CA ASN A 98 1.78 21.25 -26.64
C ASN A 98 1.82 22.30 -27.78
N ALA A 99 2.96 22.98 -27.97
CA ALA A 99 3.12 23.99 -29.02
C ALA A 99 2.91 23.47 -30.47
N LYS A 100 2.92 22.14 -30.67
CA LYS A 100 2.65 21.48 -31.95
C LYS A 100 1.18 21.04 -32.10
N GLY A 101 0.34 21.30 -31.11
CA GLY A 101 -1.07 20.88 -31.08
C GLY A 101 -1.30 19.42 -30.67
N GLU A 102 -0.24 18.69 -30.30
CA GLU A 102 -0.31 17.29 -29.88
C GLU A 102 -0.74 17.21 -28.41
N ARG A 103 -1.49 16.16 -28.06
CA ARG A 103 -1.89 15.93 -26.67
C ARG A 103 -0.65 15.67 -25.80
N MET A 104 -0.59 16.33 -24.65
CA MET A 104 0.46 16.11 -23.68
C MET A 104 0.22 14.81 -22.93
N GLU A 105 1.08 13.82 -23.15
CA GLU A 105 1.04 12.55 -22.43
C GLU A 105 1.45 12.73 -20.97
N CYS A 106 0.76 12.00 -20.10
CA CYS A 106 0.95 12.02 -18.66
C CYS A 106 0.90 10.60 -18.10
N TYR A 107 1.46 10.43 -16.91
CA TYR A 107 1.56 9.13 -16.26
C TYR A 107 1.17 9.25 -14.79
N ASN A 108 0.25 8.39 -14.34
CA ASN A 108 0.03 8.12 -12.93
C ASN A 108 0.91 6.95 -12.51
N LEU A 109 1.82 7.21 -11.57
CA LEU A 109 2.72 6.20 -11.02
C LEU A 109 2.20 5.78 -9.65
N THR A 110 1.91 4.50 -9.48
CA THR A 110 1.36 3.94 -8.25
C THR A 110 2.29 2.86 -7.70
N LEU A 111 2.31 2.75 -6.39
CA LEU A 111 3.11 1.79 -5.66
C LEU A 111 2.31 1.26 -4.48
N VAL A 112 2.29 -0.06 -4.33
CA VAL A 112 1.78 -0.71 -3.12
C VAL A 112 2.80 -1.73 -2.65
N GLY A 113 2.97 -1.87 -1.35
CA GLY A 113 3.92 -2.83 -0.78
C GLY A 113 3.75 -3.00 0.72
N TYR A 114 4.47 -3.97 1.25
CA TYR A 114 4.61 -4.25 2.67
C TYR A 114 6.02 -4.79 2.93
N ALA A 115 6.46 -4.76 4.18
CA ALA A 115 7.78 -5.23 4.57
C ALA A 115 7.69 -5.95 5.92
N PRO A 116 8.77 -6.65 6.28
CA PRO A 116 9.62 -6.23 7.38
C PRO A 116 10.85 -5.50 6.86
#